data_AF-A0A5C1QEJ7-F1
#
_entry.id   AF-A0A5C1QEJ7-F1
#
_cell.length_a   1.000
_cell.length_b   1.000
_cell.length_c   1.000
_cell.angle_alpha   90.00
_cell.angle_beta   90.00
_cell.angle_gamma   90.00
#
_symmetry.space_group_name_H-M   'P 1'
#
loop_
_entity.id
_entity.type
_entity.pdbx_description
1 polymer ?
#
loop_
_entity_poly.entity_id
_entity_poly.type
_entity_poly.pdbx_seq_one_letter_code
_entity_poly.pdbx_strand_id
1 'polypeptide(L)'
;MKKNGYLSGQFLIQLAIGLYFALSGLLGIMGYNQGVNQLFNGINKLTGTTNYLPLIISILFALAGSGMILGLFLSIKNSFIYFVVFVLWIVYIIMNFFTDNFIKPNLLIWLKDLSLQLIILAGLWNTTQRIK
;
A
#
# COMPACT_ATOMS: atom_id res chain seq x y z
N MET A 1 -22.60 17.42 -19.62
CA MET A 1 -22.90 17.85 -18.23
C MET A 1 -21.61 18.02 -17.46
N LYS A 2 -21.30 19.27 -17.07
CA LYS A 2 -20.08 19.69 -16.38
C LYS A 2 -20.30 19.48 -14.87
N LYS A 3 -19.65 18.51 -14.23
CA LYS A 3 -19.68 18.35 -12.75
C LYS A 3 -18.49 19.12 -12.15
N ASN A 4 -18.73 20.40 -11.84
CA ASN A 4 -17.88 21.20 -10.95
C ASN A 4 -18.23 20.85 -9.50
N GLY A 5 -17.23 20.69 -8.62
CA GLY A 5 -17.48 20.49 -7.18
C GLY A 5 -16.48 19.64 -6.40
N TYR A 6 -15.21 20.04 -6.40
CA TYR A 6 -14.23 20.00 -5.29
C TYR A 6 -14.37 18.91 -4.19
N LEU A 7 -13.34 18.07 -4.07
CA LEU A 7 -13.21 16.92 -3.15
C LEU A 7 -14.13 15.72 -3.48
N SER A 8 -14.01 15.19 -4.70
CA SER A 8 -14.58 13.86 -4.97
C SER A 8 -14.03 12.86 -3.95
N GLY A 9 -14.85 11.94 -3.43
CA GLY A 9 -14.37 10.91 -2.49
C GLY A 9 -13.13 10.18 -2.98
N GLN A 10 -12.94 10.11 -4.31
CA GLN A 10 -11.74 9.63 -4.97
C GLN A 10 -10.47 10.45 -4.68
N PHE A 11 -10.55 11.78 -4.63
CA PHE A 11 -9.43 12.64 -4.23
C PHE A 11 -8.98 12.30 -2.80
N LEU A 12 -9.93 12.17 -1.86
CA LEU A 12 -9.63 11.84 -0.47
C LEU A 12 -9.04 10.44 -0.32
N ILE A 13 -9.60 9.45 -1.04
CA ILE A 13 -9.09 8.07 -1.05
C ILE A 13 -7.66 8.05 -1.60
N GLN A 14 -7.41 8.67 -2.75
CA GLN A 14 -6.06 8.73 -3.34
C GLN A 14 -5.07 9.49 -2.46
N LEU A 15 -5.49 10.57 -1.81
CA LEU A 15 -4.65 11.31 -0.85
C LEU A 15 -4.31 10.45 0.37
N ALA A 16 -5.30 9.80 0.97
CA ALA A 16 -5.13 8.95 2.14
C ALA A 16 -4.18 7.77 1.84
N ILE A 17 -4.36 7.13 0.68
CA ILE A 17 -3.50 6.02 0.24
C ILE A 17 -2.10 6.54 -0.10
N GLY A 18 -2.02 7.65 -0.84
CA GLY A 18 -0.73 8.25 -1.18
C GLY A 18 0.08 8.59 0.06
N LEU A 19 -0.56 9.19 1.08
CA LEU A 19 0.05 9.46 2.38
C LEU A 19 0.46 8.16 3.08
N TYR A 20 -0.43 7.18 3.14
CA TYR A 20 -0.15 5.89 3.76
C TYR A 20 1.10 5.22 3.15
N PHE A 21 1.21 5.17 1.82
CA PHE A 21 2.36 4.58 1.13
C PHE A 21 3.63 5.42 1.27
N ALA A 22 3.52 6.75 1.15
CA ALA A 22 4.66 7.65 1.30
C ALA A 22 5.28 7.52 2.70
N LEU A 23 4.43 7.56 3.73
CA LEU A 23 4.86 7.41 5.12
C LEU A 23 5.39 6.00 5.41
N SER A 24 4.71 4.95 4.92
CA SER A 24 5.18 3.57 5.10
C SER A 24 6.55 3.34 4.46
N GLY A 25 6.79 3.89 3.27
CA GLY A 25 8.08 3.83 2.60
C GLY A 25 9.16 4.62 3.34
N LEU A 26 8.86 5.85 3.78
CA LEU A 26 9.81 6.66 4.57
C LEU A 26 10.19 5.99 5.89
N LEU A 27 9.20 5.48 6.63
CA LEU A 27 9.44 4.77 7.88
C LEU A 27 10.26 3.48 7.67
N GLY A 28 10.02 2.78 6.55
CA GLY A 28 10.83 1.63 6.13
C GLY A 28 12.29 2.00 5.84
N ILE A 29 12.53 3.13 5.17
CA ILE A 29 13.88 3.65 4.92
C ILE A 29 14.56 4.08 6.22
N MET A 30 13.82 4.71 7.14
CA MET A 30 14.33 5.17 8.43
C MET A 30 14.56 4.03 9.44
N GLY A 31 14.21 2.78 9.10
CA GLY A 31 14.30 1.64 10.03
C GLY A 31 13.35 1.77 11.23
N TYR A 32 12.31 2.61 11.13
CA TYR A 32 11.36 2.85 12.21
C TYR A 32 10.36 1.70 12.29
N ASN A 33 10.73 0.71 13.10
CA ASN A 33 10.16 -0.63 13.07
C ASN A 33 8.71 -0.73 13.63
N GLN A 34 8.25 0.10 14.56
CA GLN A 34 7.13 -0.35 15.42
C GLN A 34 5.74 -0.52 14.75
N GLY A 35 5.44 0.20 13.65
CA GLY A 35 4.14 0.11 12.95
C GLY A 35 4.21 -0.57 11.58
N VAL A 36 5.27 -0.31 10.81
CA VAL A 36 5.46 -0.87 9.47
C VAL A 36 6.04 -2.30 9.51
N ASN A 37 6.46 -2.76 10.70
CA ASN A 37 6.96 -4.11 10.89
C ASN A 37 5.98 -5.20 10.49
N GLN A 38 4.66 -5.06 10.60
CA GLN A 38 3.80 -6.16 10.14
C GLN A 38 3.93 -6.39 8.63
N LEU A 39 4.13 -5.29 7.90
CA LEU A 39 4.32 -5.29 6.45
C LEU A 39 5.71 -5.81 6.06
N PHE A 40 6.73 -5.27 6.70
CA PHE A 40 8.12 -5.68 6.47
C PHE A 40 8.46 -7.04 7.07
N ASN A 41 7.77 -7.52 8.10
CA ASN A 41 7.94 -8.87 8.63
C ASN A 41 7.45 -9.91 7.63
N GLY A 42 6.33 -9.66 6.93
CA GLY A 42 5.86 -10.54 5.86
C GLY A 42 6.85 -10.62 4.69
N ILE A 43 7.45 -9.47 4.34
CA ILE A 43 8.51 -9.39 3.32
C ILE A 43 9.80 -10.08 3.81
N ASN A 44 10.24 -9.82 5.05
CA ASN A 44 11.44 -10.41 5.65
C ASN A 44 11.33 -11.94 5.74
N LYS A 45 10.13 -12.48 5.95
CA LYS A 45 9.88 -13.93 5.91
C LYS A 45 10.09 -14.53 4.53
N LEU A 46 9.76 -13.79 3.47
CA LEU A 46 9.96 -14.23 2.09
C LEU A 46 11.41 -14.14 1.65
N THR A 47 12.09 -13.08 2.10
CA THR A 47 13.39 -12.71 1.54
C THR A 47 14.55 -13.07 2.45
N GLY A 48 14.30 -13.50 3.69
CA GLY A 48 15.35 -13.72 4.70
C GLY A 48 15.88 -12.39 5.27
N THR A 49 16.31 -12.43 6.53
CA THR A 49 16.59 -11.29 7.42
C THR A 49 17.78 -10.42 7.04
N THR A 50 18.61 -10.83 6.06
CA THR A 50 19.86 -10.15 5.67
C THR A 50 19.82 -9.50 4.29
N ASN A 51 18.65 -9.35 3.69
CA ASN A 51 18.54 -8.89 2.30
C ASN A 51 18.17 -7.40 2.15
N TYR A 52 18.64 -6.78 1.05
CA TYR A 52 18.33 -5.40 0.65
C TYR A 52 16.88 -5.20 0.15
N LEU A 53 16.11 -6.28 0.01
CA LEU A 53 14.74 -6.29 -0.50
C LEU A 53 13.74 -5.40 0.27
N PRO A 54 13.71 -5.40 1.61
CA PRO A 54 12.86 -4.50 2.39
C PRO A 54 13.16 -3.03 2.11
N LEU A 55 14.44 -2.68 1.92
CA LEU A 55 14.86 -1.33 1.58
C LEU A 55 14.37 -0.95 0.17
N ILE A 56 14.54 -1.83 -0.81
CA ILE A 56 14.04 -1.62 -2.19
C ILE A 56 12.52 -1.43 -2.19
N ILE A 57 11.78 -2.25 -1.44
CA ILE A 57 10.32 -2.14 -1.34
C ILE A 57 9.92 -0.84 -0.63
N SER A 58 10.65 -0.43 0.39
CA SER A 58 10.44 0.86 1.07
C SER A 58 10.60 2.03 0.11
N ILE A 59 11.63 2.01 -0.73
CA ILE A 59 11.86 3.02 -1.77
C ILE A 59 10.71 3.02 -2.78
N LEU A 60 10.28 1.86 -3.25
CA LEU A 60 9.15 1.75 -4.17
C LEU A 60 7.85 2.30 -3.55
N PHE A 61 7.61 2.04 -2.27
CA PHE A 61 6.43 2.55 -1.56
C PHE A 61 6.50 4.07 -1.37
N ALA A 62 7.66 4.61 -1.03
CA ALA A 62 7.88 6.05 -0.91
C ALA A 62 7.66 6.77 -2.25
N LEU A 63 8.20 6.22 -3.34
CA LEU A 63 8.05 6.74 -4.70
C LEU A 63 6.61 6.64 -5.18
N ALA A 64 5.94 5.50 -4.93
CA ALA A 64 4.56 5.30 -5.34
C ALA A 64 3.61 6.22 -4.56
N GLY A 65 3.75 6.32 -3.24
CA GLY A 65 2.93 7.21 -2.41
C GLY A 65 3.12 8.67 -2.77
N SER A 66 4.38 9.11 -2.91
CA SER A 66 4.69 10.47 -3.38
C SER A 66 4.14 10.71 -4.79
N GLY A 67 4.27 9.72 -5.68
CA GLY A 67 3.69 9.74 -7.01
C GLY A 67 2.17 9.89 -6.99
N MET A 68 1.45 9.16 -6.12
CA MET A 68 0.00 9.26 -6.00
C MET A 68 -0.43 10.65 -5.54
N ILE A 69 0.28 11.24 -4.57
CA ILE A 69 0.01 12.59 -4.06
C ILE A 69 0.29 13.61 -5.16
N LEU A 70 1.47 13.54 -5.79
CA LEU A 70 1.83 14.44 -6.90
C LEU A 70 0.87 14.28 -8.07
N GLY A 71 0.40 13.07 -8.34
CA GLY A 71 -0.61 12.71 -9.35
C GLY A 71 -1.98 13.35 -9.12
N LEU A 72 -2.25 13.89 -7.92
CA LEU A 72 -3.45 14.69 -7.66
C LEU A 72 -3.33 16.12 -8.21
N PHE A 73 -2.12 16.67 -8.25
CA PHE A 73 -1.84 18.06 -8.63
C PHE A 73 -1.25 18.18 -10.04
N LEU A 74 -0.40 17.22 -10.40
CA LEU A 74 0.27 17.09 -11.68
C LEU A 74 -0.34 15.86 -12.35
N SER A 75 -0.89 15.99 -13.57
CA SER A 75 -1.50 14.87 -14.32
C SER A 75 -0.43 13.86 -14.82
N ILE A 76 0.33 13.27 -13.90
CA ILE A 76 1.41 12.32 -14.17
C ILE A 76 0.79 10.95 -14.42
N LYS A 77 0.85 10.50 -15.67
CA LYS A 77 0.39 9.16 -16.07
C LYS A 77 1.50 8.13 -15.92
N ASN A 78 1.80 7.70 -14.69
CA ASN A 78 2.76 6.62 -14.45
C ASN A 78 2.09 5.32 -13.97
N SER A 79 1.31 4.69 -14.86
CA SER A 79 0.49 3.51 -14.53
C SER A 79 1.30 2.31 -14.01
N PHE A 80 2.57 2.17 -14.40
CA PHE A 80 3.38 0.99 -14.11
C PHE A 80 3.72 0.89 -12.61
N ILE A 81 4.16 1.99 -12.00
CA ILE A 81 4.54 2.02 -10.58
C ILE A 81 3.33 1.67 -9.70
N TYR A 82 2.16 2.23 -9.98
CA TYR A 82 0.95 1.95 -9.21
C TYR A 82 0.51 0.49 -9.35
N PHE A 83 0.68 -0.10 -10.54
CA PHE A 83 0.39 -1.51 -10.76
C PHE A 83 1.35 -2.43 -9.99
N VAL A 84 2.65 -2.11 -9.98
CA VAL A 84 3.64 -2.86 -9.19
C VAL A 84 3.29 -2.83 -7.70
N VAL A 85 2.95 -1.65 -7.16
CA VAL A 85 2.54 -1.52 -5.75
C VAL A 85 1.25 -2.28 -5.46
N PHE A 86 0.28 -2.24 -6.37
CA PHE A 86 -0.95 -3.02 -6.26
C PHE A 86 -0.66 -4.53 -6.19
N VAL A 87 0.19 -5.05 -7.07
CA VAL A 87 0.58 -6.47 -7.08
C VAL A 87 1.34 -6.85 -5.80
N LEU A 88 2.31 -6.03 -5.37
CA LEU A 88 3.04 -6.25 -4.11
C LEU A 88 2.09 -6.29 -2.91
N TRP A 89 1.04 -5.46 -2.91
CA TRP A 89 0.03 -5.44 -1.86
C TRP A 89 -0.81 -6.72 -1.81
N ILE A 90 -1.17 -7.27 -2.97
CA ILE A 90 -1.88 -8.56 -3.05
C ILE A 90 -1.02 -9.68 -2.48
N VAL A 91 0.25 -9.75 -2.91
CA VAL A 91 1.20 -10.76 -2.41
C VAL A 91 1.33 -10.64 -0.90
N TYR A 92 1.44 -9.43 -0.37
CA TYR A 92 1.50 -9.17 1.07
C TYR A 92 0.29 -9.73 1.83
N ILE A 93 -0.94 -9.48 1.34
CA ILE A 93 -2.16 -9.99 1.96
C ILE A 93 -2.15 -11.52 2.00
N ILE A 94 -1.82 -12.17 0.88
CA ILE A 94 -1.74 -13.63 0.79
C ILE A 94 -0.74 -14.15 1.83
N MET A 95 0.43 -13.54 1.90
CA MET A 95 1.53 -14.02 2.73
C MET A 95 1.21 -13.92 4.22
N ASN A 96 0.68 -12.78 4.65
CA ASN A 96 0.43 -12.51 6.07
C ASN A 96 -0.86 -13.13 6.60
N PHE A 97 -1.89 -13.31 5.77
CA PHE A 97 -3.19 -13.78 6.22
C PHE A 97 -3.46 -15.25 5.92
N PHE A 98 -2.80 -15.82 4.90
CA PHE A 98 -3.10 -17.16 4.41
C PHE A 98 -1.95 -18.18 4.61
N THR A 99 -0.69 -17.77 4.67
CA THR A 99 0.45 -18.71 4.84
C THR A 99 0.93 -18.91 6.28
N ASP A 100 1.00 -17.85 7.09
CA ASP A 100 1.59 -17.95 8.44
C ASP A 100 0.59 -18.35 9.54
N ASN A 101 -0.68 -17.94 9.40
CA ASN A 101 -1.72 -18.13 10.41
C ASN A 101 -3.09 -18.09 9.72
N PHE A 102 -3.37 -19.08 8.87
CA PHE A 102 -4.69 -19.23 8.27
C PHE A 102 -5.71 -19.38 9.40
N ILE A 103 -6.47 -18.30 9.65
CA ILE A 103 -7.36 -18.13 10.80
C ILE A 103 -6.55 -18.05 12.11
N LYS A 104 -6.19 -16.82 12.54
CA LYS A 104 -5.69 -16.59 13.91
C LYS A 104 -6.68 -17.19 14.92
N PRO A 105 -6.25 -17.61 16.12
CA PRO A 105 -7.13 -18.18 17.14
C PRO A 105 -8.32 -17.27 17.54
N ASN A 106 -8.25 -15.97 17.19
CA ASN A 106 -9.36 -15.05 17.26
C ASN A 106 -9.77 -14.57 15.85
N LEU A 107 -10.83 -15.19 15.31
CA LEU A 107 -11.36 -14.93 13.97
C LEU A 107 -11.82 -13.47 13.79
N LEU A 108 -12.40 -12.84 14.82
CA LEU A 108 -12.85 -11.44 14.76
C LEU A 108 -11.69 -10.47 14.53
N ILE A 109 -10.55 -10.68 15.20
CA ILE A 109 -9.36 -9.85 15.04
C ILE A 109 -8.77 -10.05 13.63
N TRP A 110 -8.67 -11.30 13.18
CA TRP A 110 -8.18 -11.62 11.83
C TRP A 110 -9.04 -10.97 10.74
N LEU A 111 -10.38 -11.02 10.86
CA LEU A 111 -11.29 -10.44 9.89
C LEU A 111 -11.23 -8.91 9.88
N LYS A 112 -11.10 -8.29 11.06
CA LYS A 112 -10.88 -6.85 11.19
C LYS A 112 -9.57 -6.43 10.51
N ASP A 113 -8.47 -7.10 10.80
CA ASP A 113 -7.16 -6.82 10.21
C ASP A 113 -7.21 -6.98 8.68
N LEU A 114 -7.86 -8.05 8.18
CA LEU A 114 -8.01 -8.31 6.75
C LEU A 114 -8.86 -7.24 6.07
N SER A 115 -9.96 -6.80 6.71
CA SER A 115 -10.84 -5.78 6.16
C SER A 115 -10.10 -4.46 5.89
N LEU A 116 -9.18 -4.07 6.78
CA LEU A 116 -8.35 -2.88 6.59
C LEU A 116 -7.45 -3.04 5.35
N GLN A 117 -6.83 -4.21 5.18
CA GLN A 117 -5.99 -4.47 4.02
C GLN A 117 -6.79 -4.46 2.70
N LEU A 118 -8.02 -4.96 2.73
CA LEU A 118 -8.94 -4.92 1.59
C LEU A 118 -9.40 -3.50 1.25
N ILE A 119 -9.60 -2.63 2.24
CA ILE A 119 -9.90 -1.20 2.01
C ILE A 119 -8.73 -0.53 1.28
N ILE A 120 -7.49 -0.77 1.71
CA ILE A 120 -6.29 -0.23 1.05
C ILE A 120 -6.21 -0.76 -0.39
N LEU A 121 -6.45 -2.05 -0.59
CA LEU A 121 -6.44 -2.68 -1.92
C LEU A 121 -7.50 -2.10 -2.86
N ALA A 122 -8.73 -1.90 -2.37
CA ALA A 122 -9.80 -1.28 -3.13
C ALA A 122 -9.46 0.17 -3.52
N GLY A 123 -8.80 0.88 -2.62
CA GLY A 123 -8.28 2.20 -2.85
C GLY A 123 -7.18 2.26 -3.93
N LEU A 124 -6.21 1.36 -3.86
CA LEU A 124 -5.17 1.22 -4.87
C LEU A 124 -5.78 0.93 -6.24
N TRP A 125 -6.74 0.00 -6.30
CA TRP A 125 -7.45 -0.34 -7.53
C TRP A 125 -8.13 0.86 -8.17
N ASN A 126 -8.83 1.66 -7.38
CA ASN A 126 -9.48 2.91 -7.84
C ASN A 126 -8.46 3.87 -8.45
N THR A 127 -7.29 4.00 -7.80
CA THR A 127 -6.20 4.86 -8.27
C THR A 127 -5.59 4.34 -9.58
N THR A 128 -5.40 3.02 -9.71
CA THR A 128 -4.89 2.39 -10.94
C THR A 128 -5.85 2.60 -12.13
N GLN A 129 -7.17 2.51 -11.90
CA GLN A 129 -8.17 2.70 -12.96
C GLN A 129 -8.24 4.16 -13.47
N ARG A 130 -7.92 5.14 -12.63
CA ARG A 130 -7.92 6.57 -13.02
C ARG A 130 -6.82 6.92 -14.04
N ILE A 131 -5.75 6.13 -14.08
CA ILE A 131 -4.53 6.47 -14.84
C ILE A 131 -4.52 5.80 -16.23
N LYS A 132 -5.39 4.81 -16.45
CA LYS A 132 -5.70 4.29 -17.79
C LYS A 132 -6.43 5.34 -18.61
#